data_AF-A0A350CFF2-F1
#
_entry.id   AF-A0A350CFF2-F1
#
_cell.length_a   1.000
_cell.length_b   1.000
_cell.length_c   1.000
_cell.angle_alpha   90.00
_cell.angle_beta   90.00
_cell.angle_gamma   90.00
#
_symmetry.space_group_name_H-M   'P 1'
#
loop_
_entity.id
_entity.type
_entity.pdbx_description
1 polymer ?
#
loop_
_entity_poly.entity_id
_entity_poly.type
_entity_poly.pdbx_seq_one_letter_code
_entity_poly.pdbx_strand_id
1 'polypeptide(L)'
;WINAGADWPETEYDRQALIDPRRKHWSFQPLPASVSPPPADSRQHLTDIDRFLLDKLSPLGLSLNPRADRRILIRRAYLVITGLLPTPQQVADFVADESPNAWNNLIETLLSSPHYGERWAQHWLDVIRYADTHGFEVNTPRDNAWPYRDYVIRSLNSDKPWNTFVREQIAGDLLGEDAATGFLVASAVLLPGQIGADDASKRLARQDALDEIIAGTSSAVLGITLACARCHDHKFDPLTQQDYYSMQAFFAGVEYGERPLRDNNWMQSQQQAAALSTQIAELEGQVRGIVPLAAPNQLLLIDEEDSTRVRFLRSPNGPGANPAGTQRGYRDDPGSLLQPGNLSNGRYTWWNNVPGEDVAVWKPALNGPARLWLSWGAHGSGVHTRDARCILDRDGDLTTRDDQLEIFKADQYYPAGVSSGTTEQ
;
A
#
# COMPACT_ATOMS: atom_id res chain seq x y z
N TRP A 1 35.40 18.72 -9.31
CA TRP A 1 34.36 18.34 -10.28
C TRP A 1 33.15 19.30 -10.20
N ILE A 2 32.37 19.33 -9.11
CA ILE A 2 31.31 20.36 -8.91
C ILE A 2 31.87 21.79 -8.95
N ASN A 3 32.98 22.05 -8.26
CA ASN A 3 33.65 23.36 -8.29
C ASN A 3 34.35 23.70 -9.63
N ALA A 4 34.38 22.77 -10.59
CA ALA A 4 34.99 22.95 -11.91
C ALA A 4 33.94 23.10 -13.02
N GLY A 5 32.68 23.41 -12.67
CA GLY A 5 31.59 23.61 -13.63
C GLY A 5 31.00 22.33 -14.22
N ALA A 6 31.39 21.15 -13.71
CA ALA A 6 30.99 19.85 -14.26
C ALA A 6 31.30 19.68 -15.77
N ASP A 7 32.44 20.21 -16.25
CA ASP A 7 32.88 20.02 -17.63
C ASP A 7 33.06 18.52 -17.91
N TRP A 8 32.15 17.97 -18.73
CA TRP A 8 32.10 16.57 -19.11
C TRP A 8 32.78 16.41 -20.48
N PRO A 9 33.82 15.57 -20.62
CA PRO A 9 34.51 15.42 -21.89
C PRO A 9 33.58 14.78 -22.93
N GLU A 10 33.37 15.48 -24.04
CA GLU A 10 32.50 15.05 -25.14
C GLU A 10 33.03 13.75 -25.75
N THR A 11 32.24 12.69 -25.63
CA THR A 11 32.54 11.35 -26.13
C THR A 11 32.10 11.19 -27.59
N GLU A 12 32.63 10.18 -28.29
CA GLU A 12 32.15 9.81 -29.64
C GLU A 12 30.64 9.49 -29.66
N TYR A 13 30.13 9.05 -28.51
CA TYR A 13 28.73 8.81 -28.25
C TYR A 13 27.91 10.11 -28.19
N ASP A 14 28.38 11.13 -27.48
CA ASP A 14 27.75 12.45 -27.41
C ASP A 14 27.58 13.05 -28.82
N ARG A 15 28.56 12.81 -29.70
CA ARG A 15 28.51 13.25 -31.11
C ARG A 15 27.46 12.50 -31.93
N GLN A 16 27.28 11.19 -31.73
CA GLN A 16 26.23 10.43 -32.41
C GLN A 16 24.83 10.82 -31.91
N ALA A 17 24.71 11.06 -30.60
CA ALA A 17 23.48 11.57 -30.00
C ALA A 17 23.09 12.91 -30.64
N LEU A 18 24.02 13.87 -30.78
CA LEU A 18 23.75 15.19 -31.37
C LEU A 18 23.21 15.16 -32.82
N ILE A 19 23.47 14.10 -33.58
CA ILE A 19 23.06 13.96 -34.99
C ILE A 19 21.73 13.17 -35.12
N ASP A 20 21.19 12.66 -34.02
CA ASP A 20 19.95 11.89 -34.01
C ASP A 20 18.75 12.70 -34.58
N PRO A 21 18.13 12.27 -35.70
CA PRO A 21 17.03 13.00 -36.31
C PRO A 21 15.81 13.15 -35.39
N ARG A 22 15.65 12.27 -34.38
CA ARG A 22 14.55 12.33 -33.41
C ARG A 22 14.64 13.55 -32.49
N ARG A 23 15.85 14.10 -32.28
CA ARG A 23 16.04 15.37 -31.55
C ARG A 23 15.31 16.55 -32.21
N LYS A 24 15.01 16.49 -33.51
CA LYS A 24 14.27 17.53 -34.23
C LYS A 24 12.77 17.57 -33.90
N HIS A 25 12.25 16.59 -33.16
CA HIS A 25 10.86 16.62 -32.70
C HIS A 25 10.63 17.80 -31.76
N TRP A 26 9.46 18.45 -31.87
CA TRP A 26 9.16 19.73 -31.21
C TRP A 26 9.33 19.70 -29.69
N SER A 27 9.06 18.55 -29.05
CA SER A 27 9.17 18.38 -27.60
C SER A 27 10.60 18.37 -27.07
N PHE A 28 11.59 18.15 -27.94
CA PHE A 28 13.02 18.19 -27.61
C PHE A 28 13.69 19.48 -28.07
N GLN A 29 12.93 20.41 -28.64
CA GLN A 29 13.43 21.73 -29.01
C GLN A 29 13.25 22.71 -27.84
N PRO A 30 14.18 23.66 -27.65
CA PRO A 30 14.00 24.72 -26.67
C PRO A 30 12.69 25.46 -26.91
N LEU A 31 11.93 25.71 -25.83
CA LEU A 31 10.75 26.56 -25.92
C LEU A 31 11.17 28.01 -26.21
N PRO A 32 10.43 28.75 -27.05
CA PRO A 32 10.67 30.17 -27.25
C PRO A 32 10.46 30.94 -25.93
N ALA A 33 11.30 31.95 -25.69
CA ALA A 33 11.29 32.73 -24.44
C ALA A 33 9.95 33.45 -24.17
N SER A 34 9.17 33.70 -25.21
CA SER A 34 7.79 34.19 -25.10
C SER A 34 6.98 33.73 -26.30
N VAL A 35 5.68 33.51 -26.09
CA VAL A 35 4.72 33.23 -27.16
C VAL A 35 3.62 34.29 -27.06
N SER A 36 3.43 35.05 -28.14
CA SER A 36 2.34 36.03 -28.20
C SER A 36 1.06 35.36 -28.72
N PRO A 37 -0.09 35.56 -28.05
CA PRO A 37 -1.37 35.03 -28.53
C PRO A 37 -1.80 35.69 -29.85
N PRO A 38 -2.45 34.97 -30.77
CA PRO A 38 -3.02 35.52 -32.00
C PRO A 38 -3.96 36.69 -31.71
N PRO A 39 -4.10 37.72 -32.58
CA PRO A 39 -4.96 38.88 -32.32
C PRO A 39 -6.39 38.51 -31.89
N ALA A 40 -6.92 39.17 -30.85
CA ALA A 40 -8.30 38.95 -30.39
C ALA A 40 -9.28 39.84 -31.16
N ASP A 41 -10.49 39.32 -31.42
CA ASP A 41 -11.63 40.19 -31.72
C ASP A 41 -12.14 40.80 -30.39
N SER A 42 -12.23 42.12 -30.35
CA SER A 42 -12.61 42.97 -29.21
C SER A 42 -13.97 42.65 -28.55
N ARG A 43 -14.80 41.80 -29.16
CA ARG A 43 -16.19 41.55 -28.76
C ARG A 43 -16.39 40.35 -27.84
N GLN A 44 -15.32 39.62 -27.51
CA GLN A 44 -15.40 38.42 -26.67
C GLN A 44 -14.35 38.44 -25.55
N HIS A 45 -14.75 38.06 -24.34
CA HIS A 45 -13.82 37.81 -23.24
C HIS A 45 -13.12 36.47 -23.46
N LEU A 46 -12.08 36.46 -24.29
CA LEU A 46 -11.25 35.29 -24.61
C LEU A 46 -10.00 35.26 -23.74
N THR A 47 -9.64 34.08 -23.23
CA THR A 47 -8.30 33.86 -22.66
C THR A 47 -7.26 33.74 -23.77
N ASP A 48 -5.98 33.84 -23.41
CA ASP A 48 -4.90 33.65 -24.39
C ASP A 48 -4.92 32.23 -24.99
N ILE A 49 -5.33 31.22 -24.21
CA ILE A 49 -5.50 29.84 -24.69
C ILE A 49 -6.61 29.78 -25.75
N ASP A 50 -7.76 30.42 -25.50
CA ASP A 50 -8.88 30.43 -26.44
C ASP A 50 -8.48 31.04 -27.79
N ARG A 51 -7.60 32.04 -27.79
CA ARG A 51 -7.10 32.69 -29.01
C ARG A 51 -6.24 31.74 -29.85
N PHE A 52 -5.39 30.93 -29.22
CA PHE A 52 -4.64 29.88 -29.93
C PHE A 52 -5.57 28.79 -30.49
N LEU A 53 -6.60 28.39 -29.74
CA LEU A 53 -7.57 27.41 -30.22
C LEU A 53 -8.35 27.95 -31.43
N LEU A 54 -8.85 29.18 -31.36
CA LEU A 54 -9.59 29.82 -32.43
C LEU A 54 -8.76 30.05 -33.70
N ASP A 55 -7.47 30.39 -33.57
CA ASP A 55 -6.54 30.49 -34.72
C ASP A 55 -6.46 29.17 -35.52
N LYS A 56 -6.55 28.03 -34.83
CA LYS A 56 -6.55 26.71 -35.48
C LYS A 56 -7.93 26.25 -35.95
N LEU A 57 -9.00 26.60 -35.22
CA LEU A 57 -10.37 26.20 -35.57
C LEU A 57 -10.94 27.01 -36.74
N SER A 58 -10.65 28.30 -36.82
CA SER A 58 -11.27 29.21 -37.80
C SER A 58 -11.00 28.81 -39.26
N PRO A 59 -9.76 28.45 -39.67
CA PRO A 59 -9.49 27.96 -41.03
C PRO A 59 -10.20 26.65 -41.37
N LEU A 60 -10.60 25.88 -40.36
CA LEU A 60 -11.34 24.63 -40.50
C LEU A 60 -12.87 24.86 -40.52
N GLY A 61 -13.33 26.11 -40.41
CA GLY A 61 -14.75 26.43 -40.29
C GLY A 61 -15.37 25.98 -38.96
N LEU A 62 -14.55 25.73 -37.94
CA LEU A 62 -14.97 25.32 -36.61
C LEU A 62 -15.00 26.52 -35.65
N SER A 63 -15.84 26.42 -34.61
CA SER A 63 -15.96 27.42 -33.55
C SER A 63 -15.99 26.77 -32.17
N LEU A 64 -15.79 27.57 -31.12
CA LEU A 64 -15.94 27.09 -29.75
C LEU A 64 -17.40 26.73 -29.48
N ASN A 65 -17.60 25.68 -28.69
CA ASN A 65 -18.93 25.31 -28.24
C ASN A 65 -19.54 26.44 -27.37
N PRO A 66 -20.87 26.63 -27.42
CA PRO A 66 -21.53 27.58 -26.54
C PRO A 66 -21.32 27.19 -25.08
N ARG A 67 -21.27 28.20 -24.20
CA ARG A 67 -21.18 27.98 -22.76
C ARG A 67 -22.38 27.18 -22.29
N ALA A 68 -22.13 26.16 -21.46
CA ALA A 68 -23.20 25.33 -20.90
C ALA A 68 -24.09 26.13 -19.94
N ASP A 69 -25.32 25.65 -19.72
CA ASP A 69 -26.25 26.24 -18.75
C ASP A 69 -25.67 26.29 -17.34
N ARG A 70 -26.04 27.31 -16.56
CA ARG A 70 -25.50 27.54 -15.20
C ARG A 70 -25.60 26.30 -14.30
N ARG A 71 -26.73 25.58 -14.35
CA ARG A 71 -26.93 24.33 -13.58
C ARG A 71 -25.94 23.22 -13.98
N ILE A 72 -25.62 23.13 -15.27
CA ILE A 72 -24.64 22.15 -15.78
C ILE A 72 -23.22 22.58 -15.39
N LEU A 73 -22.92 23.87 -15.50
CA LEU A 73 -21.62 24.43 -15.16
C LEU A 73 -21.24 24.17 -13.70
N ILE A 74 -22.10 24.52 -12.74
CA ILE A 74 -21.80 24.29 -11.33
C ILE A 74 -21.63 22.81 -11.01
N ARG A 75 -22.48 21.93 -11.56
CA ARG A 75 -22.35 20.48 -11.38
C ARG A 75 -21.01 19.97 -11.88
N ARG A 76 -20.59 20.40 -13.08
CA ARG A 76 -19.29 20.01 -13.66
C ARG A 76 -18.11 20.55 -12.85
N ALA A 77 -18.16 21.82 -12.44
CA ALA A 77 -17.12 22.44 -11.65
C ALA A 77 -16.88 21.70 -10.33
N TYR A 78 -17.94 21.41 -9.57
CA TYR A 78 -17.85 20.64 -8.33
C TYR A 78 -17.27 19.24 -8.56
N LEU A 79 -17.78 18.48 -9.55
CA LEU A 79 -17.29 17.13 -9.81
C LEU A 79 -15.83 17.10 -10.27
N VAL A 80 -15.42 18.04 -11.12
CA VAL A 80 -14.06 18.09 -11.66
C VAL A 80 -13.07 18.54 -10.58
N ILE A 81 -13.40 19.59 -9.84
CA ILE A 81 -12.46 20.23 -8.90
C ILE A 81 -12.42 19.49 -7.56
N THR A 82 -13.57 19.03 -7.05
CA THR A 82 -13.68 18.44 -5.70
C THR A 82 -14.06 16.96 -5.71
N GLY A 83 -14.49 16.40 -6.85
CA GLY A 83 -15.01 15.03 -6.91
C GLY A 83 -16.43 14.86 -6.36
N LEU A 84 -17.03 15.92 -5.82
CA LEU A 84 -18.34 15.88 -5.15
C LEU A 84 -19.42 16.58 -5.98
N LEU A 85 -20.69 16.36 -5.61
CA LEU A 85 -21.83 17.11 -6.17
C LEU A 85 -22.11 18.36 -5.32
N PRO A 86 -22.58 19.47 -5.94
CA PRO A 86 -23.05 20.62 -5.18
C PRO A 86 -24.35 20.29 -4.45
N THR A 87 -24.57 20.93 -3.30
CA THR A 87 -25.87 20.89 -2.62
C THR A 87 -26.95 21.63 -3.42
N PRO A 88 -28.24 21.31 -3.26
CA PRO A 88 -29.32 22.05 -3.92
C PRO A 88 -29.28 23.56 -3.66
N GLN A 89 -28.90 23.98 -2.44
CA GLN A 89 -28.78 25.39 -2.08
C GLN A 89 -27.65 26.08 -2.85
N GLN A 90 -26.45 25.48 -2.90
CA GLN A 90 -25.32 26.03 -3.68
C GLN A 90 -25.67 26.16 -5.17
N VAL A 91 -26.46 25.23 -5.72
CA VAL A 91 -26.97 25.35 -7.10
C VAL A 91 -27.93 26.53 -7.23
N ALA A 92 -28.87 26.69 -6.31
CA ALA A 92 -29.83 27.80 -6.33
C ALA A 92 -29.11 29.15 -6.24
N ASP A 93 -28.17 29.29 -5.30
CA ASP A 93 -27.39 30.50 -5.07
C ASP A 93 -26.57 30.87 -6.31
N PHE A 94 -25.82 29.91 -6.86
CA PHE A 94 -25.04 30.16 -8.07
C PHE A 94 -25.92 30.45 -9.29
N VAL A 95 -27.09 29.82 -9.44
CA VAL A 95 -27.97 30.11 -10.57
C VAL A 95 -28.57 31.51 -10.46
N ALA A 96 -28.88 31.97 -9.24
CA ALA A 96 -29.42 33.30 -8.98
C ALA A 96 -28.38 34.43 -9.01
N ASP A 97 -27.09 34.12 -8.84
CA ASP A 97 -26.01 35.12 -8.91
C ASP A 97 -25.71 35.55 -10.36
N GLU A 98 -26.34 36.64 -10.78
CA GLU A 98 -26.12 37.26 -12.10
C GLU A 98 -24.88 38.18 -12.16
N SER A 99 -24.09 38.25 -11.10
CA SER A 99 -22.88 39.07 -11.11
C SER A 99 -21.89 38.59 -12.17
N PRO A 100 -21.12 39.51 -12.80
CA PRO A 100 -20.11 39.12 -13.79
C PRO A 100 -19.01 38.23 -13.21
N ASN A 101 -18.83 38.23 -11.89
CA ASN A 101 -17.80 37.47 -11.17
C ASN A 101 -18.32 36.16 -10.55
N ALA A 102 -19.62 35.84 -10.68
CA ALA A 102 -20.22 34.66 -10.07
C ALA A 102 -19.44 33.36 -10.36
N TRP A 103 -18.98 33.20 -11.61
CA TRP A 103 -18.19 32.05 -12.01
C TRP A 103 -16.82 32.00 -11.34
N ASN A 104 -16.08 33.12 -11.35
CA ASN A 104 -14.74 33.16 -10.76
C ASN A 104 -14.81 32.93 -9.25
N ASN A 105 -15.77 33.56 -8.57
CA ASN A 105 -15.98 33.36 -7.13
C ASN A 105 -16.31 31.90 -6.78
N LEU A 106 -17.11 31.22 -7.62
CA LEU A 106 -17.37 29.78 -7.47
C LEU A 106 -16.07 28.98 -7.58
N ILE A 107 -15.25 29.25 -8.61
CA ILE A 107 -13.99 28.52 -8.82
C ILE A 107 -13.02 28.75 -7.66
N GLU A 108 -12.84 29.98 -7.20
CA GLU A 108 -12.01 30.30 -6.04
C GLU A 108 -12.48 29.57 -4.77
N THR A 109 -13.80 29.50 -4.56
CA THR A 109 -14.39 28.76 -3.44
C THR A 109 -14.07 27.26 -3.53
N LEU A 110 -14.14 26.68 -4.74
CA LEU A 110 -13.86 25.26 -4.95
C LEU A 110 -12.37 24.92 -4.82
N LEU A 111 -11.48 25.78 -5.34
CA LEU A 111 -10.03 25.61 -5.20
C LEU A 111 -9.56 25.78 -3.75
N SER A 112 -10.26 26.60 -2.96
CA SER A 112 -9.99 26.77 -1.52
C SER A 112 -10.54 25.63 -0.65
N SER A 113 -11.30 24.69 -1.21
CA SER A 113 -11.88 23.56 -0.49
C SER A 113 -10.82 22.50 -0.20
N PRO A 114 -10.78 21.88 0.99
CA PRO A 114 -9.85 20.76 1.25
C PRO A 114 -10.05 19.57 0.29
N HIS A 115 -11.26 19.41 -0.26
CA HIS A 115 -11.58 18.38 -1.24
C HIS A 115 -10.89 18.58 -2.59
N TYR A 116 -10.37 19.79 -2.88
CA TYR A 116 -9.56 20.03 -4.08
C TYR A 116 -8.30 19.15 -4.06
N GLY A 117 -7.51 19.23 -2.98
CA GLY A 117 -6.31 18.43 -2.81
C GLY A 117 -6.61 16.94 -2.76
N GLU A 118 -7.72 16.51 -2.13
CA GLU A 118 -8.14 15.10 -2.13
C GLU A 118 -8.42 14.60 -3.55
N ARG A 119 -9.17 15.37 -4.35
CA ARG A 119 -9.51 15.00 -5.72
C ARG A 119 -8.31 15.01 -6.64
N TRP A 120 -7.48 16.04 -6.57
CA TRP A 120 -6.33 16.18 -7.47
C TRP A 120 -5.16 15.28 -7.07
N ALA A 121 -5.03 14.95 -5.78
CA ALA A 121 -4.04 13.97 -5.33
C ALA A 121 -4.30 12.61 -5.97
N GLN A 122 -5.56 12.20 -6.15
CA GLN A 122 -5.87 10.94 -6.84
C GLN A 122 -5.21 10.87 -8.22
N HIS A 123 -5.30 11.93 -9.02
CA HIS A 123 -4.68 11.95 -10.35
C HIS A 123 -3.16 11.78 -10.28
N TRP A 124 -2.51 12.40 -9.30
CA TRP A 124 -1.08 12.24 -9.08
C TRP A 124 -0.72 10.82 -8.61
N LEU A 125 -1.49 10.28 -7.65
CA LEU A 125 -1.31 8.95 -7.07
C LEU A 125 -1.51 7.85 -8.11
N ASP A 126 -2.45 8.03 -9.04
CA ASP A 126 -2.67 7.13 -10.18
C ASP A 126 -1.44 7.12 -11.11
N VAL A 127 -0.89 8.30 -11.43
CA VAL A 127 0.28 8.44 -12.32
C VAL A 127 1.51 7.72 -11.78
N ILE A 128 1.76 7.82 -10.48
CA ILE A 128 2.91 7.17 -9.84
C ILE A 128 2.64 5.71 -9.44
N ARG A 129 1.41 5.24 -9.67
CA ARG A 129 0.94 3.88 -9.34
C ARG A 129 1.01 3.60 -7.83
N TYR A 130 0.61 4.59 -7.03
CA TYR A 130 0.45 4.43 -5.59
C TYR A 130 -0.69 3.46 -5.28
N ALA A 131 -0.47 2.61 -4.28
CA ALA A 131 -1.51 1.80 -3.68
C ALA A 131 -1.24 1.63 -2.17
N ASP A 132 -2.32 1.46 -1.40
CA ASP A 132 -2.24 1.08 0.02
C ASP A 132 -1.89 -0.42 0.19
N THR A 133 -1.56 -1.11 -0.91
CA THR A 133 -1.14 -2.52 -0.95
C THR A 133 0.02 -2.73 -1.93
N HIS A 134 0.71 -3.87 -1.86
CA HIS A 134 1.87 -4.16 -2.74
C HIS A 134 1.51 -4.68 -4.14
N GLY A 135 0.30 -5.23 -4.35
CA GLY A 135 -0.32 -5.41 -5.67
C GLY A 135 0.44 -6.14 -6.79
N PHE A 136 1.56 -6.85 -6.53
CA PHE A 136 2.35 -7.54 -7.56
C PHE A 136 1.89 -9.00 -7.77
N GLU A 137 2.49 -9.97 -7.08
CA GLU A 137 2.06 -11.39 -7.09
C GLU A 137 1.14 -11.73 -5.91
N VAL A 138 1.21 -10.95 -4.82
CA VAL A 138 0.33 -11.04 -3.65
C VAL A 138 -0.12 -9.64 -3.28
N ASN A 139 -1.30 -9.54 -2.68
CA ASN A 139 -1.90 -8.25 -2.32
C ASN A 139 -1.85 -8.00 -0.81
N THR A 140 -0.67 -7.71 -0.29
CA THR A 140 -0.46 -7.40 1.15
C THR A 140 -0.64 -5.91 1.44
N PRO A 141 -1.17 -5.54 2.62
CA PRO A 141 -1.29 -4.14 3.05
C PRO A 141 0.07 -3.43 3.16
N ARG A 142 0.05 -2.11 2.95
CA ARG A 142 1.17 -1.19 3.20
C ARG A 142 0.79 -0.24 4.33
N ASP A 143 0.97 -0.69 5.57
CA ASP A 143 0.48 0.00 6.77
C ASP A 143 0.95 1.45 6.89
N ASN A 144 2.11 1.78 6.29
CA ASN A 144 2.73 3.10 6.34
C ASN A 144 2.81 3.82 4.99
N ALA A 145 1.97 3.47 4.00
CA ALA A 145 1.94 4.18 2.71
C ALA A 145 1.21 5.54 2.79
N TRP A 146 0.21 5.65 3.65
CA TRP A 146 -0.67 6.82 3.78
C TRP A 146 0.02 8.18 4.05
N PRO A 147 1.19 8.28 4.73
CA PRO A 147 1.83 9.57 4.95
C PRO A 147 2.23 10.27 3.64
N TYR A 148 2.60 9.50 2.62
CA TYR A 148 2.90 10.03 1.29
C TYR A 148 1.63 10.57 0.62
N ARG A 149 0.53 9.80 0.63
CA ARG A 149 -0.79 10.25 0.12
C ARG A 149 -1.19 11.58 0.74
N ASP A 150 -1.10 11.67 2.06
CA ASP A 150 -1.50 12.86 2.80
C ASP A 150 -0.54 14.04 2.51
N TYR A 151 0.74 13.78 2.28
CA TYR A 151 1.69 14.81 1.81
C TYR A 151 1.29 15.38 0.44
N VAL A 152 0.85 14.55 -0.51
CA VAL A 152 0.39 15.00 -1.84
C VAL A 152 -0.86 15.87 -1.70
N ILE A 153 -1.85 15.42 -0.92
CA ILE A 153 -3.09 16.15 -0.64
C ILE A 153 -2.76 17.53 -0.06
N ARG A 154 -1.90 17.59 0.97
CA ARG A 154 -1.49 18.86 1.59
C ARG A 154 -0.76 19.76 0.61
N SER A 155 0.15 19.22 -0.20
CA SER A 155 0.94 19.98 -1.17
C SER A 155 0.05 20.66 -2.22
N LEU A 156 -0.99 19.98 -2.69
CA LEU A 156 -1.97 20.55 -3.62
C LEU A 156 -2.84 21.62 -2.96
N ASN A 157 -3.37 21.35 -1.76
CA ASN A 157 -4.20 22.31 -1.02
C ASN A 157 -3.43 23.58 -0.62
N SER A 158 -2.10 23.49 -0.43
CA SER A 158 -1.25 24.63 -0.12
C SER A 158 -0.69 25.36 -1.35
N ASP A 159 -1.12 24.97 -2.55
CA ASP A 159 -0.58 25.48 -3.83
C ASP A 159 0.97 25.42 -3.88
N LYS A 160 1.53 24.26 -3.52
CA LYS A 160 2.98 24.09 -3.45
C LYS A 160 3.59 24.28 -4.85
N PRO A 161 4.63 25.13 -5.02
CA PRO A 161 5.30 25.29 -6.29
C PRO A 161 5.79 23.95 -6.85
N TRP A 162 5.50 23.68 -8.12
CA TRP A 162 5.81 22.42 -8.78
C TRP A 162 7.28 21.99 -8.64
N ASN A 163 8.20 22.93 -8.79
CA ASN A 163 9.64 22.69 -8.65
C ASN A 163 10.02 22.25 -7.23
N THR A 164 9.32 22.74 -6.20
CA THR A 164 9.51 22.34 -4.81
C THR A 164 8.92 20.95 -4.57
N PHE A 165 7.69 20.72 -5.05
CA PHE A 165 7.01 19.42 -4.97
C PHE A 165 7.87 18.30 -5.57
N VAL A 166 8.35 18.47 -6.81
CA VAL A 166 9.22 17.47 -7.46
C VAL A 166 10.52 17.26 -6.70
N ARG A 167 11.15 18.35 -6.20
CA ARG A 167 12.41 18.25 -5.46
C ARG A 167 12.25 17.44 -4.17
N GLU A 168 11.20 17.71 -3.41
CA GLU A 168 10.87 16.98 -2.18
C GLU A 168 10.58 15.50 -2.46
N GLN A 169 9.99 15.15 -3.60
CA GLN A 169 9.77 13.74 -3.92
C GLN A 169 11.07 12.95 -4.19
N ILE A 170 12.10 13.61 -4.74
CA ILE A 170 13.39 12.98 -5.02
C ILE A 170 14.31 12.98 -3.79
N ALA A 171 14.24 14.03 -2.96
CA ALA A 171 15.21 14.27 -1.88
C ALA A 171 14.55 14.73 -0.57
N GLY A 172 13.30 14.34 -0.33
CA GLY A 172 12.49 14.81 0.81
C GLY A 172 13.14 14.55 2.15
N ASP A 173 13.83 13.43 2.28
CA ASP A 173 14.58 13.09 3.48
C ASP A 173 15.78 13.97 3.80
N LEU A 174 16.36 14.61 2.78
CA LEU A 174 17.39 15.63 2.96
C LEU A 174 16.79 17.01 3.23
N LEU A 175 15.50 17.20 2.92
CA LEU A 175 14.79 18.47 3.01
C LEU A 175 13.86 18.58 4.22
N GLY A 176 13.77 17.55 5.06
CA GLY A 176 12.86 17.51 6.20
C GLY A 176 11.41 17.16 5.84
N GLU A 177 11.19 16.66 4.62
CA GLU A 177 9.91 16.20 4.08
C GLU A 177 9.99 14.67 3.84
N ASP A 178 10.32 13.90 4.88
CA ASP A 178 10.54 12.44 4.79
C ASP A 178 9.37 11.71 4.10
N ALA A 179 8.13 12.17 4.30
CA ALA A 179 6.94 11.59 3.68
C ALA A 179 6.98 11.67 2.15
N ALA A 180 7.54 12.73 1.58
CA ALA A 180 7.59 12.95 0.13
C ALA A 180 8.44 11.91 -0.61
N THR A 181 9.48 11.37 0.05
CA THR A 181 10.35 10.33 -0.49
C THR A 181 9.60 9.02 -0.79
N GLY A 182 8.39 8.85 -0.26
CA GLY A 182 7.49 7.75 -0.62
C GLY A 182 7.22 7.65 -2.13
N PHE A 183 7.38 8.74 -2.89
CA PHE A 183 7.32 8.76 -4.35
C PHE A 183 8.24 7.69 -4.99
N LEU A 184 9.48 7.56 -4.52
CA LEU A 184 10.46 6.64 -5.08
C LEU A 184 10.14 5.17 -4.82
N VAL A 185 9.20 4.88 -3.92
CA VAL A 185 8.84 3.51 -3.55
C VAL A 185 7.34 3.30 -3.66
N ALA A 186 6.62 4.18 -4.37
CA ALA A 186 5.15 4.13 -4.43
C ALA A 186 4.65 2.93 -5.25
N SER A 187 5.36 2.54 -6.30
CA SER A 187 4.99 1.44 -7.19
C SER A 187 5.18 0.05 -6.54
N ALA A 188 4.46 -0.93 -7.06
CA ALA A 188 4.53 -2.33 -6.66
C ALA A 188 5.91 -2.96 -6.94
N VAL A 189 6.34 -3.89 -6.07
CA VAL A 189 7.62 -4.61 -6.17
C VAL A 189 7.50 -5.98 -5.49
N LEU A 190 8.34 -6.94 -5.90
CA LEU A 190 8.50 -8.21 -5.20
C LEU A 190 9.06 -8.00 -3.79
N LEU A 191 8.34 -8.48 -2.78
CA LEU A 191 8.78 -8.47 -1.39
C LEU A 191 9.79 -9.60 -1.10
N PRO A 192 10.64 -9.48 -0.06
CA PRO A 192 11.64 -10.50 0.29
C PRO A 192 11.11 -11.93 0.40
N GLY A 193 9.84 -12.12 0.79
CA GLY A 193 9.20 -13.44 0.87
C GLY A 193 8.72 -14.02 -0.47
N GLN A 194 8.74 -13.23 -1.54
CA GLN A 194 8.35 -13.61 -2.91
C GLN A 194 9.58 -13.80 -3.80
N ILE A 195 10.72 -13.23 -3.38
CA ILE A 195 11.98 -13.35 -4.09
C ILE A 195 12.58 -14.72 -3.79
N GLY A 196 13.00 -15.44 -4.84
CA GLY A 196 13.73 -16.70 -4.69
C GLY A 196 14.96 -16.54 -3.78
N ALA A 197 15.24 -17.57 -2.97
CA ALA A 197 16.34 -17.51 -1.99
C ALA A 197 17.74 -17.43 -2.64
N ASP A 198 17.85 -17.80 -3.91
CA ASP A 198 19.10 -17.76 -4.68
C ASP A 198 19.51 -16.34 -5.07
N ASP A 199 20.82 -16.15 -5.28
CA ASP A 199 21.36 -14.82 -5.56
C ASP A 199 20.94 -14.26 -6.94
N ALA A 200 20.60 -15.11 -7.91
CA ALA A 200 20.17 -14.63 -9.22
C ALA A 200 18.78 -14.00 -9.13
N SER A 201 17.85 -14.63 -8.42
CA SER A 201 16.51 -14.10 -8.13
C SER A 201 16.58 -12.76 -7.38
N LYS A 202 17.42 -12.64 -6.35
CA LYS A 202 17.62 -11.38 -5.61
C LYS A 202 18.16 -10.26 -6.48
N ARG A 203 19.15 -10.55 -7.35
CA ARG A 203 19.69 -9.56 -8.29
C ARG A 203 18.65 -9.12 -9.31
N LEU A 204 17.83 -10.04 -9.83
CA LEU A 204 16.76 -9.71 -10.77
C LEU A 204 15.71 -8.79 -10.12
N ALA A 205 15.20 -9.17 -8.94
CA ALA A 205 14.23 -8.37 -8.21
C ALA A 205 14.76 -6.96 -7.90
N ARG A 206 16.06 -6.83 -7.59
CA ARG A 206 16.70 -5.52 -7.41
C ARG A 206 16.70 -4.68 -8.70
N GLN A 207 16.97 -5.29 -9.84
CA GLN A 207 16.95 -4.60 -11.14
C GLN A 207 15.54 -4.15 -11.50
N ASP A 208 14.52 -4.96 -11.24
CA ASP A 208 13.13 -4.61 -11.51
C ASP A 208 12.65 -3.49 -10.56
N ALA A 209 13.04 -3.53 -9.28
CA ALA A 209 12.75 -2.44 -8.36
C ALA A 209 13.35 -1.10 -8.82
N LEU A 210 14.58 -1.09 -9.34
CA LEU A 210 15.21 0.11 -9.91
C LEU A 210 14.52 0.58 -11.20
N ASP A 211 14.12 -0.36 -12.06
CA ASP A 211 13.39 -0.06 -13.29
C ASP A 211 12.06 0.64 -12.98
N GLU A 212 11.33 0.21 -11.93
CA GLU A 212 10.10 0.88 -11.51
C GLU A 212 10.31 2.33 -11.07
N ILE A 213 11.43 2.61 -10.39
CA ILE A 213 11.80 3.98 -9.98
C ILE A 213 12.09 4.85 -11.21
N ILE A 214 12.85 4.30 -12.17
CA ILE A 214 13.22 5.00 -13.39
C ILE A 214 11.97 5.24 -14.24
N ALA A 215 11.13 4.23 -14.44
CA ALA A 215 9.89 4.30 -15.20
C ALA A 215 8.93 5.33 -14.59
N GLY A 216 8.71 5.26 -13.28
CA GLY A 216 7.86 6.20 -12.55
C GLY A 216 8.38 7.62 -12.62
N THR A 217 9.67 7.83 -12.37
CA THR A 217 10.27 9.18 -12.38
C THR A 217 10.27 9.79 -13.79
N SER A 218 10.73 9.05 -14.79
CA SER A 218 10.79 9.54 -16.17
C SER A 218 9.40 9.82 -16.75
N SER A 219 8.42 8.95 -16.49
CA SER A 219 7.08 9.14 -17.04
C SER A 219 6.31 10.23 -16.29
N ALA A 220 6.34 10.23 -14.95
CA ALA A 220 5.54 11.16 -14.15
C ALA A 220 6.09 12.59 -14.12
N VAL A 221 7.42 12.75 -14.12
CA VAL A 221 8.06 14.07 -13.96
C VAL A 221 8.55 14.62 -15.28
N LEU A 222 9.20 13.80 -16.11
CA LEU A 222 9.80 14.24 -17.37
C LEU A 222 8.86 14.06 -18.57
N GLY A 223 7.78 13.28 -18.44
CA GLY A 223 6.85 12.99 -19.53
C GLY A 223 7.46 12.15 -20.65
N ILE A 224 8.51 11.36 -20.36
CA ILE A 224 9.25 10.54 -21.34
C ILE A 224 9.28 9.08 -20.89
N THR A 225 9.24 8.15 -21.85
CA THR A 225 9.20 6.70 -21.57
C THR A 225 10.59 6.07 -21.55
N LEU A 226 11.46 6.54 -20.64
CA LEU A 226 12.87 6.09 -20.61
C LEU A 226 13.03 4.58 -20.35
N ALA A 227 12.05 3.93 -19.71
CA ALA A 227 12.10 2.49 -19.39
C ALA A 227 12.29 1.59 -20.62
N CYS A 228 11.81 1.98 -21.81
CA CYS A 228 12.06 1.20 -23.03
C CYS A 228 13.56 1.16 -23.40
N ALA A 229 14.36 2.10 -22.90
CA ALA A 229 15.79 2.14 -23.14
C ALA A 229 16.60 1.10 -22.33
N ARG A 230 15.95 0.34 -21.43
CA ARG A 230 16.58 -0.69 -20.59
C ARG A 230 17.37 -1.72 -21.40
N CYS A 231 16.78 -2.21 -22.49
CA CYS A 231 17.34 -3.32 -23.27
C CYS A 231 18.02 -2.89 -24.58
N HIS A 232 17.65 -1.72 -25.12
CA HIS A 232 18.16 -1.16 -26.37
C HIS A 232 17.94 0.36 -26.37
N ASP A 233 18.56 1.14 -27.26
CA ASP A 233 18.23 2.57 -27.38
C ASP A 233 16.74 2.79 -27.67
N HIS A 234 16.14 3.84 -27.09
CA HIS A 234 14.69 4.08 -27.20
C HIS A 234 14.26 4.13 -28.67
N LYS A 235 13.14 3.50 -29.02
CA LYS A 235 12.74 3.33 -30.43
C LYS A 235 12.38 4.65 -31.12
N PHE A 236 11.67 5.53 -30.41
CA PHE A 236 11.05 6.73 -31.01
C PHE A 236 11.62 8.04 -30.50
N ASP A 237 12.35 8.01 -29.39
CA ASP A 237 12.88 9.20 -28.74
C ASP A 237 14.40 9.15 -28.81
N PRO A 238 15.08 10.32 -28.80
CA PRO A 238 16.54 10.40 -28.84
C PRO A 238 17.17 10.08 -27.47
N LEU A 239 16.67 9.02 -26.83
CA LEU A 239 17.10 8.53 -25.53
C LEU A 239 17.81 7.20 -25.75
N THR A 240 18.88 7.01 -25.01
CA THR A 240 19.74 5.86 -25.22
C THR A 240 19.75 4.91 -24.04
N GLN A 241 20.30 3.72 -24.27
CA GLN A 241 20.53 2.77 -23.19
C GLN A 241 21.52 3.32 -22.14
N GLN A 242 22.49 4.13 -22.55
CA GLN A 242 23.39 4.80 -21.61
C GLN A 242 22.65 5.81 -20.73
N ASP A 243 21.68 6.55 -21.27
CA ASP A 243 20.84 7.47 -20.49
C ASP A 243 20.08 6.69 -19.41
N TYR A 244 19.49 5.54 -19.77
CA TYR A 244 18.80 4.66 -18.82
C TYR A 244 19.72 4.20 -17.68
N TYR A 245 20.89 3.63 -18.01
CA TYR A 245 21.80 3.13 -16.97
C TYR A 245 22.47 4.26 -16.17
N SER A 246 22.62 5.46 -16.74
CA SER A 246 23.08 6.63 -16.01
C SER A 246 22.05 7.09 -14.96
N MET A 247 20.76 7.07 -15.32
CA MET A 247 19.67 7.33 -14.39
C MET A 247 19.54 6.22 -13.33
N GLN A 248 19.75 4.96 -13.73
CA GLN A 248 19.82 3.84 -12.79
C GLN A 248 20.93 4.03 -11.76
N ALA A 249 22.12 4.46 -12.19
CA ALA A 249 23.25 4.70 -11.29
C ALA A 249 22.93 5.77 -10.23
N PHE A 250 22.13 6.78 -10.56
CA PHE A 250 21.66 7.78 -9.60
C PHE A 250 20.74 7.17 -8.53
N PHE A 251 19.82 6.30 -8.91
CA PHE A 251 18.88 5.65 -7.97
C PHE A 251 19.41 4.35 -7.34
N ALA A 252 20.63 3.92 -7.68
CA ALA A 252 21.19 2.64 -7.24
C ALA A 252 21.27 2.48 -5.70
N GLY A 253 21.26 3.60 -4.95
CA GLY A 253 21.22 3.61 -3.49
C GLY A 253 19.83 3.57 -2.84
N VAL A 254 18.75 3.62 -3.62
CA VAL A 254 17.37 3.63 -3.08
C VAL A 254 16.88 2.22 -2.82
N GLU A 255 16.44 1.94 -1.60
CA GLU A 255 15.87 0.65 -1.19
C GLU A 255 14.43 0.80 -0.70
N TYR A 256 13.63 -0.24 -0.93
CA TYR A 256 12.28 -0.33 -0.37
C TYR A 256 12.38 -0.73 1.10
N GLY A 257 11.70 0.01 1.96
CA GLY A 257 11.66 -0.29 3.39
C GLY A 257 10.92 0.77 4.19
N GLU A 258 10.82 0.50 5.49
CA GLU A 258 10.23 1.40 6.46
C GLU A 258 11.28 2.37 6.99
N ARG A 259 10.87 3.62 7.20
CA ARG A 259 11.72 4.65 7.79
C ARG A 259 10.93 5.51 8.78
N PRO A 260 11.57 6.01 9.85
CA PRO A 260 10.96 7.02 10.70
C PRO A 260 10.65 8.29 9.90
N LEU A 261 9.48 8.89 10.13
CA LEU A 261 9.11 10.21 9.60
C LEU A 261 9.60 11.29 10.55
N ARG A 262 10.69 11.97 10.22
CA ARG A 262 11.29 13.03 11.04
C ARG A 262 10.78 14.38 10.55
N ASP A 263 9.53 14.67 10.85
CA ASP A 263 8.98 16.01 10.66
C ASP A 263 9.51 16.99 11.74
N ASN A 264 9.13 18.27 11.62
CA ASN A 264 9.53 19.30 12.59
C ASN A 264 9.06 19.02 14.03
N ASN A 265 8.05 18.15 14.20
CA ASN A 265 7.46 17.80 15.49
C ASN A 265 7.97 16.45 16.01
N TRP A 266 8.86 15.76 15.30
CA TRP A 266 9.27 14.39 15.59
C TRP A 266 9.68 14.17 17.04
N MET A 267 10.51 15.07 17.59
CA MET A 267 10.96 15.02 18.99
C MET A 267 9.79 15.10 19.98
N GLN A 268 8.81 15.98 19.70
CA GLN A 268 7.63 16.15 20.54
C GLN A 268 6.69 14.94 20.41
N SER A 269 6.47 14.44 19.18
CA SER A 269 5.69 13.23 18.91
C SER A 269 6.28 12.01 19.62
N GLN A 270 7.61 11.87 19.64
CA GLN A 270 8.30 10.79 20.37
C GLN A 270 8.11 10.91 21.88
N GLN A 271 8.24 12.11 22.45
CA GLN A 271 7.99 12.35 23.88
C GLN A 271 6.53 12.04 24.25
N GLN A 272 5.58 12.48 23.43
CA GLN A 272 4.16 12.23 23.64
C GLN A 272 3.84 10.73 23.51
N ALA A 273 4.40 10.04 22.51
CA ALA A 273 4.25 8.60 22.34
C ALA A 273 4.79 7.82 23.54
N ALA A 274 5.94 8.19 24.09
CA ALA A 274 6.50 7.59 25.29
C ALA A 274 5.59 7.80 26.52
N ALA A 275 5.08 9.03 26.70
CA ALA A 275 4.15 9.35 27.79
C ALA A 275 2.83 8.57 27.68
N LEU A 276 2.24 8.53 26.49
CA LEU A 276 1.01 7.78 26.20
C LEU A 276 1.22 6.28 26.34
N SER A 277 2.37 5.74 25.91
CA SER A 277 2.68 4.31 26.07
C SER A 277 2.67 3.89 27.54
N THR A 278 3.13 4.76 28.44
CA THR A 278 3.07 4.53 29.88
C THR A 278 1.63 4.50 30.39
N GLN A 279 0.79 5.45 29.94
CA GLN A 279 -0.63 5.49 30.30
C GLN A 279 -1.39 4.27 29.74
N ILE A 280 -1.09 3.86 28.51
CA ILE A 280 -1.67 2.66 27.89
C ILE A 280 -1.31 1.43 28.73
N ALA A 281 -0.03 1.26 29.11
CA ALA A 281 0.39 0.14 29.95
C ALA A 281 -0.32 0.12 31.31
N GLU A 282 -0.55 1.29 31.91
CA GLU A 282 -1.31 1.43 33.16
C GLU A 282 -2.78 1.02 32.98
N LEU A 283 -3.44 1.57 31.95
CA LEU A 283 -4.83 1.26 31.63
C LEU A 283 -5.00 -0.22 31.28
N GLU A 284 -4.08 -0.81 30.51
CA GLU A 284 -4.05 -2.24 30.24
C GLU A 284 -3.88 -3.06 31.53
N GLY A 285 -3.09 -2.58 32.49
CA GLY A 285 -2.97 -3.17 33.83
C GLY A 285 -4.29 -3.12 34.62
N GLN A 286 -5.00 -1.99 34.57
CA GLN A 286 -6.32 -1.85 35.21
C GLN A 286 -7.36 -2.75 34.54
N VAL A 287 -7.38 -2.80 33.21
CA VAL A 287 -8.25 -3.69 32.42
C VAL A 287 -7.97 -5.15 32.74
N ARG A 288 -6.71 -5.55 32.91
CA ARG A 288 -6.35 -6.92 33.37
C ARG A 288 -6.95 -7.30 34.72
N GLY A 289 -7.20 -6.34 35.61
CA GLY A 289 -7.85 -6.57 36.90
C GLY A 289 -9.38 -6.72 36.83
N ILE A 290 -10.00 -6.23 35.76
CA ILE A 290 -11.47 -6.18 35.59
C ILE A 290 -11.94 -7.28 34.63
N VAL A 291 -11.15 -7.58 33.60
CA VAL A 291 -11.41 -8.70 32.68
C VAL A 291 -10.97 -9.98 33.39
N PRO A 292 -11.87 -10.93 33.66
CA PRO A 292 -11.47 -12.22 34.21
C PRO A 292 -10.61 -12.93 33.17
N LEU A 293 -9.29 -12.82 33.32
CA LEU A 293 -8.36 -13.68 32.63
C LEU A 293 -8.65 -15.11 33.10
N ALA A 294 -8.73 -16.06 32.15
CA ALA A 294 -8.74 -17.48 32.50
C ALA A 294 -7.57 -17.72 33.45
N ALA A 295 -7.84 -18.26 34.64
CA ALA A 295 -6.91 -18.27 35.76
C ALA A 295 -5.53 -18.81 35.32
N PRO A 296 -4.46 -17.98 35.32
CA PRO A 296 -3.15 -18.37 34.76
C PRO A 296 -2.46 -19.50 35.53
N ASN A 297 -3.00 -19.91 36.69
CA ASN A 297 -2.40 -20.92 37.55
C ASN A 297 -2.93 -22.36 37.31
N GLN A 298 -3.81 -22.56 36.33
CA GLN A 298 -4.20 -23.90 35.87
C GLN A 298 -4.10 -23.98 34.35
N LEU A 299 -2.86 -24.01 33.84
CA LEU A 299 -2.61 -24.54 32.50
C LEU A 299 -2.66 -26.07 32.57
N LEU A 300 -3.72 -26.65 32.01
CA LEU A 300 -3.78 -28.10 31.77
C LEU A 300 -3.48 -28.33 30.29
N LEU A 301 -2.23 -28.68 29.99
CA LEU A 301 -1.89 -29.18 28.67
C LEU A 301 -2.57 -30.55 28.52
N ILE A 302 -3.15 -30.84 27.35
CA ILE A 302 -3.50 -32.21 27.00
C ILE A 302 -2.16 -32.92 26.79
N ASP A 303 -1.63 -33.46 27.87
CA ASP A 303 -0.45 -34.31 27.85
C ASP A 303 -0.88 -35.67 27.31
N GLU A 304 -0.51 -35.94 26.07
CA GLU A 304 -0.80 -37.22 25.43
C GLU A 304 -0.18 -38.43 26.16
N GLU A 305 0.80 -38.20 27.04
CA GLU A 305 1.43 -39.22 27.87
C GLU A 305 0.59 -39.53 29.14
N ASP A 306 -0.38 -38.67 29.50
CA ASP A 306 -1.29 -38.90 30.62
C ASP A 306 -2.41 -39.88 30.24
N SER A 307 -2.08 -41.17 30.24
CA SER A 307 -3.01 -42.28 30.01
C SER A 307 -4.20 -42.35 30.98
N THR A 308 -4.19 -41.58 32.08
CA THR A 308 -5.33 -41.50 33.00
C THR A 308 -6.42 -40.54 32.51
N ARG A 309 -6.07 -39.65 31.58
CA ARG A 309 -6.96 -38.60 31.05
C ARG A 309 -7.13 -38.68 29.56
N VAL A 310 -6.13 -39.16 28.83
CA VAL A 310 -6.13 -39.28 27.38
C VAL A 310 -6.26 -40.74 26.99
N ARG A 311 -7.21 -41.01 26.09
CA ARG A 311 -7.32 -42.32 25.42
C ARG A 311 -7.32 -42.09 23.92
N PHE A 312 -6.31 -42.65 23.25
CA PHE A 312 -6.29 -42.67 21.80
C PHE A 312 -7.32 -43.66 21.25
N LEU A 313 -8.14 -43.19 20.33
CA LEU A 313 -9.07 -44.01 19.57
C LEU A 313 -8.40 -44.58 18.32
N ARG A 314 -7.36 -43.89 17.83
CA ARG A 314 -6.50 -44.31 16.73
C ARG A 314 -5.03 -44.25 17.15
N SER A 315 -4.25 -45.22 16.72
CA SER A 315 -2.80 -45.22 16.94
C SER A 315 -2.19 -43.96 16.31
N PRO A 316 -1.48 -43.12 17.09
CA PRO A 316 -0.75 -41.99 16.53
C PRO A 316 0.47 -42.46 15.75
N ASN A 317 0.93 -41.63 14.81
CA ASN A 317 2.20 -41.80 14.10
C ASN A 317 3.37 -41.09 14.80
N GLY A 318 3.06 -40.16 15.72
CA GLY A 318 4.03 -39.36 16.48
C GLY A 318 4.60 -40.06 17.73
N PRO A 319 5.43 -39.36 18.52
CA PRO A 319 5.57 -37.90 18.53
C PRO A 319 6.45 -37.34 17.40
N GLY A 320 6.03 -36.22 16.84
CA GLY A 320 6.86 -35.32 16.02
C GLY A 320 7.57 -34.28 16.91
N ALA A 321 8.54 -33.58 16.33
CA ALA A 321 9.31 -32.54 17.01
C ALA A 321 9.14 -31.20 16.29
N ASN A 322 8.84 -30.14 17.04
CA ASN A 322 8.88 -28.79 16.51
C ASN A 322 10.32 -28.39 16.17
N PRO A 323 10.55 -27.62 15.11
CA PRO A 323 11.87 -27.08 14.80
C PRO A 323 12.36 -26.15 15.93
N ALA A 324 13.68 -26.13 16.15
CA ALA A 324 14.31 -25.21 17.11
C ALA A 324 14.29 -23.77 16.57
N GLY A 325 14.11 -22.78 17.46
CA GLY A 325 14.06 -21.36 17.12
C GLY A 325 12.88 -20.62 17.77
N THR A 326 12.88 -19.30 17.63
CA THR A 326 11.94 -18.38 18.31
C THR A 326 10.79 -17.90 17.42
N GLN A 327 10.69 -18.42 16.19
CA GLN A 327 9.58 -18.09 15.29
C GLN A 327 8.27 -18.72 15.77
N ARG A 328 7.13 -18.19 15.30
CA ARG A 328 5.81 -18.66 15.70
C ARG A 328 5.68 -20.18 15.47
N GLY A 329 5.31 -20.92 16.52
CA GLY A 329 5.13 -22.38 16.48
C GLY A 329 6.41 -23.22 16.55
N TYR A 330 7.59 -22.59 16.62
CA TYR A 330 8.85 -23.28 16.85
C TYR A 330 8.99 -23.64 18.33
N ARG A 331 9.89 -24.55 18.68
CA ARG A 331 10.07 -25.04 20.06
C ARG A 331 10.32 -23.89 21.05
N ASP A 332 11.09 -22.89 20.64
CA ASP A 332 11.56 -21.81 21.51
C ASP A 332 10.75 -20.51 21.31
N ASP A 333 9.55 -20.59 20.72
CA ASP A 333 8.63 -19.46 20.53
C ASP A 333 8.24 -18.85 21.88
N PRO A 334 8.65 -17.60 22.18
CA PRO A 334 8.36 -16.97 23.45
C PRO A 334 6.90 -16.47 23.54
N GLY A 335 6.17 -16.45 22.44
CA GLY A 335 4.83 -15.84 22.35
C GLY A 335 4.87 -14.32 22.28
N SER A 336 3.74 -13.69 22.57
CA SER A 336 3.58 -12.24 22.63
C SER A 336 2.54 -11.83 23.67
N LEU A 337 2.26 -10.53 23.80
CA LEU A 337 1.18 -10.02 24.64
C LEU A 337 -0.21 -10.51 24.20
N LEU A 338 -0.36 -10.90 22.93
CA LEU A 338 -1.63 -11.31 22.34
C LEU A 338 -1.76 -12.82 22.15
N GLN A 339 -0.66 -13.57 22.21
CA GLN A 339 -0.66 -15.03 22.01
C GLN A 339 0.32 -15.74 22.94
N PRO A 340 -0.02 -16.92 23.48
CA PRO A 340 0.95 -17.75 24.16
C PRO A 340 2.05 -18.19 23.20
N GLY A 341 3.24 -18.45 23.74
CA GLY A 341 4.33 -19.09 23.00
C GLY A 341 4.07 -20.58 22.77
N ASN A 342 5.10 -21.32 22.38
CA ASN A 342 4.96 -22.77 22.23
C ASN A 342 4.81 -23.44 23.60
N LEU A 343 3.64 -24.03 23.84
CA LEU A 343 3.30 -24.71 25.10
C LEU A 343 3.55 -26.22 25.06
N SER A 344 3.89 -26.79 23.91
CA SER A 344 4.01 -28.24 23.70
C SER A 344 5.40 -28.80 24.04
N ASN A 345 6.28 -27.96 24.60
CA ASN A 345 7.66 -28.31 24.92
C ASN A 345 8.43 -28.89 23.72
N GLY A 346 8.08 -28.43 22.51
CA GLY A 346 8.71 -28.85 21.26
C GLY A 346 8.27 -30.19 20.70
N ARG A 347 7.17 -30.78 21.18
CA ARG A 347 6.61 -32.03 20.65
C ARG A 347 5.20 -31.84 20.15
N TYR A 348 4.76 -32.73 19.26
CA TYR A 348 3.36 -32.82 18.86
C TYR A 348 3.01 -34.25 18.47
N THR A 349 1.77 -34.66 18.75
CA THR A 349 1.24 -35.93 18.29
C THR A 349 0.47 -35.74 16.98
N TRP A 350 0.59 -36.69 16.05
CA TRP A 350 -0.06 -36.62 14.74
C TRP A 350 -0.58 -37.99 14.28
N TRP A 351 -1.58 -37.96 13.40
CA TRP A 351 -2.25 -39.13 12.81
C TRP A 351 -2.32 -38.95 11.29
N ASN A 352 -2.56 -40.05 10.57
CA ASN A 352 -2.95 -39.97 9.16
C ASN A 352 -4.35 -39.37 9.08
N ASN A 353 -4.58 -38.51 8.09
CA ASN A 353 -5.88 -37.90 7.88
C ASN A 353 -6.92 -38.96 7.47
N VAL A 354 -7.91 -39.19 8.33
CA VAL A 354 -9.11 -39.99 8.03
C VAL A 354 -10.33 -39.13 8.34
N PRO A 355 -11.01 -38.58 7.32
CA PRO A 355 -12.12 -37.64 7.53
C PRO A 355 -13.26 -38.25 8.37
N GLY A 356 -13.73 -37.47 9.34
CA GLY A 356 -14.89 -37.82 10.18
C GLY A 356 -14.59 -38.80 11.31
N GLU A 357 -13.32 -39.15 11.55
CA GLU A 357 -12.95 -40.03 12.65
C GLU A 357 -12.36 -39.29 13.84
N ASP A 358 -12.83 -39.66 15.03
CA ASP A 358 -12.31 -39.19 16.31
C ASP A 358 -10.95 -39.87 16.58
N VAL A 359 -9.89 -39.09 16.85
CA VAL A 359 -8.52 -39.61 17.02
C VAL A 359 -8.13 -39.86 18.49
N ALA A 360 -8.65 -39.04 19.40
CA ALA A 360 -8.36 -39.10 20.81
C ALA A 360 -9.53 -38.54 21.61
N VAL A 361 -9.73 -39.07 22.82
CA VAL A 361 -10.60 -38.47 23.83
C VAL A 361 -9.79 -38.04 25.02
N TRP A 362 -10.19 -36.93 25.60
CA TRP A 362 -9.57 -36.37 26.78
C TRP A 362 -10.61 -36.04 27.84
N LYS A 363 -10.33 -36.40 29.08
CA LYS A 363 -11.15 -36.05 30.24
C LYS A 363 -10.56 -34.81 30.93
N PRO A 364 -11.08 -33.60 30.66
CA PRO A 364 -10.65 -32.39 31.36
C PRO A 364 -11.05 -32.51 32.82
N ALA A 365 -10.14 -32.90 33.70
CA ALA A 365 -10.41 -32.92 35.15
C ALA A 365 -10.37 -31.49 35.73
N LEU A 366 -11.16 -30.60 35.13
CA LEU A 366 -11.31 -29.19 35.47
C LEU A 366 -12.79 -28.92 35.74
N ASN A 367 -13.07 -28.14 36.79
CA ASN A 367 -14.41 -27.65 37.09
C ASN A 367 -14.39 -26.12 37.02
N GLY A 368 -15.30 -25.53 36.23
CA GLY A 368 -15.43 -24.09 36.07
C GLY A 368 -15.12 -23.59 34.65
N PRO A 369 -15.18 -22.25 34.44
CA PRO A 369 -14.91 -21.65 33.14
C PRO A 369 -13.43 -21.81 32.76
N ALA A 370 -13.18 -22.29 31.54
CA ALA A 370 -11.84 -22.49 30.99
C ALA A 370 -11.74 -21.90 29.58
N ARG A 371 -10.52 -21.53 29.17
CA ARG A 371 -10.20 -21.18 27.78
C ARG A 371 -9.44 -22.33 27.15
N LEU A 372 -9.99 -22.90 26.09
CA LEU A 372 -9.35 -23.96 25.32
C LEU A 372 -8.40 -23.34 24.29
N TRP A 373 -7.16 -23.82 24.26
CA TRP A 373 -6.18 -23.51 23.22
C TRP A 373 -5.86 -24.79 22.47
N LEU A 374 -6.03 -24.79 21.14
CA LEU A 374 -5.59 -25.88 20.28
C LEU A 374 -4.42 -25.38 19.43
N SER A 375 -3.26 -26.03 19.60
CA SER A 375 -2.16 -25.90 18.66
C SER A 375 -2.31 -26.97 17.58
N TRP A 376 -2.24 -26.56 16.32
CA TRP A 376 -2.45 -27.44 15.18
C TRP A 376 -1.50 -27.03 14.05
N GLY A 377 -1.01 -28.02 13.30
CA GLY A 377 -0.11 -27.82 12.17
C GLY A 377 -0.79 -28.16 10.84
N ALA A 378 -0.84 -27.20 9.93
CA ALA A 378 -1.16 -27.40 8.52
C ALA A 378 0.10 -27.22 7.67
N HIS A 379 0.26 -28.05 6.64
CA HIS A 379 1.23 -27.84 5.57
C HIS A 379 0.47 -27.77 4.25
N GLY A 380 0.74 -26.74 3.45
CA GLY A 380 -0.03 -26.35 2.26
C GLY A 380 0.03 -27.30 1.06
N SER A 381 0.55 -28.53 1.23
CA SER A 381 0.69 -29.52 0.15
C SER A 381 -0.56 -30.37 -0.08
N GLY A 382 -1.69 -30.08 0.57
CA GLY A 382 -2.96 -30.81 0.39
C GLY A 382 -2.99 -32.22 1.02
N VAL A 383 -1.92 -32.65 1.69
CA VAL A 383 -1.82 -33.94 2.41
C VAL A 383 -2.22 -33.87 3.88
N HIS A 384 -2.57 -32.68 4.40
CA HIS A 384 -2.99 -32.47 5.79
C HIS A 384 -4.51 -32.33 5.93
N THR A 385 -5.03 -32.53 7.15
CA THR A 385 -6.46 -32.35 7.43
C THR A 385 -6.89 -30.91 7.17
N ARG A 386 -8.10 -30.74 6.63
CA ARG A 386 -8.69 -29.43 6.35
C ARG A 386 -9.01 -28.66 7.62
N ASP A 387 -9.60 -29.37 8.58
CA ASP A 387 -10.06 -28.81 9.84
C ASP A 387 -9.71 -29.74 11.00
N ALA A 388 -9.61 -29.14 12.19
CA ALA A 388 -9.53 -29.82 13.46
C ALA A 388 -10.70 -29.36 14.33
N ARG A 389 -11.41 -30.31 14.94
CA ARG A 389 -12.62 -30.06 15.72
C ARG A 389 -12.46 -30.59 17.13
N CYS A 390 -13.02 -29.88 18.11
CA CYS A 390 -13.16 -30.38 19.47
C CYS A 390 -14.64 -30.52 19.78
N ILE A 391 -15.04 -31.75 20.09
CA ILE A 391 -16.39 -32.12 20.47
C ILE A 391 -16.43 -32.32 21.98
N LEU A 392 -17.36 -31.64 22.64
CA LEU A 392 -17.69 -31.86 24.04
C LEU A 392 -18.78 -32.93 24.11
N ASP A 393 -18.40 -34.09 24.64
CA ASP A 393 -19.27 -35.21 24.97
C ASP A 393 -19.71 -35.07 26.43
N ARG A 394 -21.01 -35.01 26.71
CA ARG A 394 -21.52 -34.58 28.03
C ARG A 394 -21.67 -35.74 29.00
N ASP A 395 -21.99 -36.93 28.50
CA ASP A 395 -22.13 -38.14 29.31
C ASP A 395 -20.87 -39.03 29.31
N GLY A 396 -19.95 -38.84 28.35
CA GLY A 396 -18.72 -39.60 28.21
C GLY A 396 -18.89 -40.93 27.46
N ASP A 397 -20.07 -41.20 26.92
CA ASP A 397 -20.36 -42.33 26.04
C ASP A 397 -20.28 -41.90 24.56
N LEU A 398 -19.19 -42.25 23.90
CA LEU A 398 -18.96 -41.89 22.50
C LEU A 398 -19.97 -42.50 21.51
N THR A 399 -20.83 -43.42 21.96
CA THR A 399 -21.89 -44.01 21.14
C THR A 399 -23.16 -43.16 21.10
N THR A 400 -23.36 -42.27 22.07
CA THR A 400 -24.42 -41.27 22.09
C THR A 400 -23.94 -40.01 21.37
N ARG A 401 -24.66 -39.60 20.31
CA ARG A 401 -24.29 -38.43 19.50
C ARG A 401 -25.19 -37.21 19.76
N ASP A 402 -26.31 -37.40 20.44
CA ASP A 402 -27.31 -36.34 20.69
C ASP A 402 -26.86 -35.33 21.77
N ASP A 403 -25.91 -35.70 22.61
CA ASP A 403 -25.36 -34.88 23.68
C ASP A 403 -24.01 -34.23 23.31
N GLN A 404 -23.48 -34.57 22.13
CA GLN A 404 -22.24 -34.03 21.60
C GLN A 404 -22.41 -32.60 21.08
N LEU A 405 -21.52 -31.72 21.51
CA LEU A 405 -21.49 -30.32 21.10
C LEU A 405 -20.12 -29.95 20.52
N GLU A 406 -20.08 -29.50 19.27
CA GLU A 406 -18.86 -28.89 18.71
C GLU A 406 -18.59 -27.56 19.44
N ILE A 407 -17.50 -27.53 20.22
CA ILE A 407 -17.11 -26.35 21.01
C ILE A 407 -15.97 -25.56 20.36
N PHE A 408 -15.30 -26.15 19.38
CA PHE A 408 -14.19 -25.53 18.67
C PHE A 408 -14.01 -26.16 17.28
N LYS A 409 -13.73 -25.33 16.28
CA LYS A 409 -13.29 -25.74 14.95
C LYS A 409 -12.20 -24.80 14.45
N ALA A 410 -11.03 -25.34 14.11
CA ALA A 410 -10.01 -24.66 13.32
C ALA A 410 -10.13 -25.13 11.87
N ASP A 411 -10.43 -24.24 10.92
CA ASP A 411 -10.53 -24.54 9.49
C ASP A 411 -9.40 -23.81 8.74
N GLN A 412 -8.63 -24.54 7.93
CA GLN A 412 -7.48 -23.96 7.22
C GLN A 412 -7.85 -22.88 6.21
N TYR A 413 -9.10 -22.88 5.72
CA TYR A 413 -9.54 -21.93 4.71
C TYR A 413 -10.25 -20.72 5.29
N TYR A 414 -10.72 -20.80 6.53
CA TYR A 414 -11.53 -19.74 7.12
C TYR A 414 -10.90 -19.21 8.42
N PRO A 415 -10.75 -17.88 8.57
CA PRO A 415 -10.40 -17.28 9.85
C PRO A 415 -11.40 -17.67 10.95
N ALA A 416 -10.95 -17.61 12.20
CA ALA A 416 -11.80 -17.89 13.35
C ALA A 416 -13.11 -17.06 13.31
N GLY A 417 -14.26 -17.73 13.38
CA GLY A 417 -15.59 -17.10 13.33
C GLY A 417 -16.19 -16.96 11.92
N VAL A 418 -15.49 -17.39 10.87
CA VAL A 418 -16.00 -17.43 9.49
C VAL A 418 -16.28 -18.88 9.12
N SER A 419 -17.49 -19.19 8.64
CA SER A 419 -17.94 -20.56 8.34
C SER A 419 -18.37 -20.81 6.90
N SER A 420 -18.43 -19.76 6.07
CA SER A 420 -18.79 -19.84 4.65
C SER A 420 -18.26 -18.63 3.87
N GLY A 421 -17.85 -18.82 2.63
CA GLY A 421 -17.32 -17.78 1.73
C GLY A 421 -16.41 -18.39 0.65
N THR A 422 -16.09 -17.63 -0.40
CA THR A 422 -15.07 -18.02 -1.40
C THR A 422 -13.69 -17.94 -0.76
N THR A 423 -13.04 -19.08 -0.58
CA THR A 423 -11.70 -19.18 -0.02
C THR A 423 -10.78 -19.89 -0.98
N GLU A 424 -10.09 -19.06 -1.77
CA GLU A 424 -8.71 -19.19 -2.22
C GLU A 424 -8.29 -17.77 -2.62
N GLN A 425 -7.61 -17.07 -1.71
CA GLN A 425 -6.63 -16.02 -2.01
C GLN A 425 -5.48 -16.19 -1.04
#